data_AF-A0A817QYC7-F1
#
_entry.id   AF-A0A817QYC7-F1
#
_cell.length_a   1.000
_cell.length_b   1.000
_cell.length_c   1.000
_cell.angle_alpha   90.00
_cell.angle_beta   90.00
_cell.angle_gamma   90.00
#
_symmetry.space_group_name_H-M   'P 1'
#
loop_
_entity.id
_entity.type
_entity.pdbx_description
1 polymer ?
#
loop_
_entity_poly.entity_id
_entity_poly.type
_entity_poly.pdbx_seq_one_letter_code
_entity_poly.pdbx_strand_id
1 'polypeptide(L)'
;MKCHCKYCLPRFFCQTVNENDFCYYRHSIKPNGTNDFGCIQSDVTRFLCNTTDANYRTECCSSFFCNINYQLLNESSTSSTSTIKSISIESNDTNFFSTIIIIGTIFALILLVIIIYYLYKRKFKTFWSTSFKSNSFTDDKNSFESHIKKKSSILFPIDHHSDTISWKSNSSDNHHQIVPLETRRVNKEITFLEQLGQGRHARVRLGLIGQQYRAIKMYETRFQNEFERERAIFETDLIQHPNILAFFGADFFAKSTETCHMLIFEWHPCGTLYDVLKENKTKQFITIKQLLQYSISLCDGLAHLHSIKYGTN
;
A
#
# COMPACT_ATOMS: atom_id res chain seq x y z
N MET A 1 25.45 11.52 -19.33
CA MET A 1 25.66 11.70 -17.87
C MET A 1 26.39 13.03 -17.64
N LYS A 2 26.40 13.62 -16.43
CA LYS A 2 27.15 14.86 -16.14
C LYS A 2 28.27 14.59 -15.13
N CYS A 3 29.46 15.17 -15.36
CA CYS A 3 30.62 15.09 -14.47
C CYS A 3 31.05 16.50 -14.03
N HIS A 4 31.64 16.60 -12.84
CA HIS A 4 32.29 17.83 -12.41
C HIS A 4 33.58 18.03 -13.22
N CYS A 5 33.83 19.25 -13.70
CA CYS A 5 34.96 19.53 -14.59
C CYS A 5 35.67 20.82 -14.19
N LYS A 6 36.97 20.72 -13.89
CA LYS A 6 37.77 21.83 -13.37
C LYS A 6 37.96 22.95 -14.39
N TYR A 7 38.14 22.56 -15.65
CA TYR A 7 38.51 23.47 -16.74
C TYR A 7 37.35 23.74 -17.72
N CYS A 8 36.13 23.30 -17.42
CA CYS A 8 34.96 23.49 -18.29
C CYS A 8 34.21 24.79 -17.94
N LEU A 9 34.77 25.95 -18.27
CA LEU A 9 34.09 27.24 -18.08
C LEU A 9 33.03 27.48 -19.17
N PRO A 10 31.88 28.12 -18.85
CA PRO A 10 31.51 28.73 -17.57
C PRO A 10 30.75 27.79 -16.61
N ARG A 11 30.49 26.55 -17.02
CA ARG A 11 29.51 25.67 -16.37
C ARG A 11 30.09 24.77 -15.28
N PHE A 12 31.42 24.61 -15.20
CA PHE A 12 32.14 23.69 -14.29
C PHE A 12 31.64 22.23 -14.34
N PHE A 13 30.94 21.86 -15.41
CA PHE A 13 30.51 20.51 -15.69
C PHE A 13 30.65 20.20 -17.17
N CYS A 14 30.89 18.93 -17.47
CA CYS A 14 30.86 18.38 -18.82
C CYS A 14 29.77 17.31 -18.92
N GLN A 15 29.21 17.14 -20.12
CA GLN A 15 28.16 16.16 -20.38
C GLN A 15 28.73 15.08 -21.30
N THR A 16 28.62 13.83 -20.83
CA THR A 16 28.95 12.66 -21.62
C THR A 16 27.78 12.27 -22.52
N VAL A 17 28.08 11.88 -23.76
CA VAL A 17 27.11 11.66 -24.84
C VAL A 17 26.92 10.16 -25.11
N ASN A 18 27.97 9.36 -24.91
CA ASN A 18 27.97 7.93 -25.20
C ASN A 18 27.87 7.09 -23.92
N GLU A 19 27.38 5.85 -24.05
CA GLU A 19 27.30 4.88 -22.93
C GLU A 19 28.67 4.48 -22.36
N ASN A 20 29.74 4.62 -23.17
CA ASN A 20 31.12 4.28 -22.80
C ASN A 20 31.93 5.47 -22.26
N ASP A 21 31.32 6.62 -22.04
CA ASP A 21 32.00 7.79 -21.50
C ASP A 21 32.01 7.75 -19.96
N PHE A 22 33.14 8.13 -19.34
CA PHE A 22 33.32 8.08 -17.89
C PHE A 22 33.65 9.46 -17.31
N CYS A 23 33.29 9.69 -16.05
CA CYS A 23 33.85 10.79 -15.26
C CYS A 23 35.23 10.35 -14.72
N TYR A 24 36.21 11.25 -14.66
CA TYR A 24 37.50 10.98 -14.04
C TYR A 24 37.82 11.91 -12.88
N TYR A 25 38.62 11.39 -11.96
CA TYR A 25 39.30 12.11 -10.89
C TYR A 25 40.78 11.70 -10.89
N ARG A 26 41.67 12.69 -10.97
CA ARG A 26 43.11 12.50 -11.00
C ARG A 26 43.74 13.17 -9.80
N HIS A 27 44.29 12.36 -8.90
CA HIS A 27 44.96 12.80 -7.69
C HIS A 27 46.46 12.96 -7.92
N SER A 28 47.02 14.08 -7.49
CA SER A 28 48.48 14.26 -7.49
C SER A 28 49.13 13.45 -6.37
N ILE A 29 50.13 12.65 -6.72
CA ILE A 29 50.97 11.94 -5.74
C ILE A 29 51.98 12.91 -5.07
N LYS A 30 52.30 14.03 -5.75
CA LYS A 30 53.21 15.05 -5.21
C LYS A 30 52.50 15.90 -4.14
N PRO A 31 53.20 16.27 -3.05
CA PRO A 31 52.63 17.05 -1.95
C PRO A 31 52.09 18.43 -2.34
N ASN A 32 52.61 19.03 -3.43
CA ASN A 32 52.14 20.33 -3.96
C ASN A 32 51.40 20.22 -5.31
N GLY A 33 51.09 19.01 -5.79
CA GLY A 33 50.42 18.89 -7.08
C GLY A 33 48.91 19.07 -6.95
N THR A 34 48.29 19.55 -8.01
CA THR A 34 46.86 19.85 -8.02
C THR A 34 46.06 18.67 -8.53
N ASN A 35 44.90 18.44 -7.93
CA ASN A 35 43.94 17.45 -8.43
C ASN A 35 43.24 17.97 -9.67
N ASP A 36 42.83 17.05 -10.53
CA ASP A 36 42.20 17.31 -11.81
C ASP A 36 41.00 16.40 -12.02
N PHE A 37 39.96 16.87 -12.69
CA PHE A 37 38.69 16.14 -12.84
C PHE A 37 37.90 16.64 -14.05
N GLY A 38 37.19 15.73 -14.72
CA GLY A 38 36.43 16.02 -15.94
C GLY A 38 35.75 14.79 -16.54
N CYS A 39 35.49 14.84 -17.85
CA CYS A 39 34.89 13.76 -18.65
C CYS A 39 35.94 13.14 -19.59
N ILE A 40 35.86 11.84 -19.79
CA ILE A 40 36.64 11.12 -20.81
C ILE A 40 35.69 10.65 -21.91
N GLN A 41 36.01 10.99 -23.15
CA GLN A 41 35.30 10.52 -24.34
C GLN A 41 35.82 9.15 -24.78
N SER A 42 34.91 8.28 -25.24
CA SER A 42 35.09 6.84 -25.50
C SER A 42 36.41 6.41 -26.13
N ASP A 43 37.02 7.21 -27.00
CA ASP A 43 38.16 6.79 -27.82
C ASP A 43 39.47 6.63 -27.03
N VAL A 44 39.51 7.14 -25.80
CA VAL A 44 40.71 7.12 -24.91
C VAL A 44 40.44 6.35 -23.59
N THR A 45 39.23 5.81 -23.42
CA THR A 45 38.70 5.38 -22.11
C THR A 45 39.38 4.15 -21.50
N ARG A 46 39.93 3.24 -22.31
CA ARG A 46 40.37 1.93 -21.79
C ARG A 46 41.70 1.95 -21.05
N PHE A 47 42.54 2.95 -21.29
CA PHE A 47 43.91 3.00 -20.76
C PHE A 47 44.15 4.05 -19.69
N LEU A 48 43.22 4.98 -19.47
CA LEU A 48 43.40 6.05 -18.46
C LEU A 48 42.80 5.69 -17.10
N CYS A 49 41.75 4.88 -17.08
CA CYS A 49 41.04 4.56 -15.86
C CYS A 49 41.80 3.56 -14.99
N ASN A 50 41.90 3.86 -13.70
CA ASN A 50 42.62 3.05 -12.70
C ASN A 50 44.12 2.91 -12.99
N THR A 51 44.74 3.96 -13.53
CA THR A 51 46.18 4.01 -13.78
C THR A 51 46.89 4.90 -12.78
N THR A 52 48.09 4.46 -12.41
CA THR A 52 49.04 5.23 -11.60
C THR A 52 50.29 5.49 -12.41
N ASP A 53 50.57 6.75 -12.67
CA ASP A 53 51.84 7.21 -13.22
C ASP A 53 52.70 7.82 -12.09
N ALA A 54 53.97 8.12 -12.34
CA ALA A 54 54.91 8.68 -11.37
C ALA A 54 54.41 9.96 -10.69
N ASN A 55 53.47 10.68 -11.30
CA ASN A 55 52.95 11.95 -10.82
C ASN A 55 51.49 11.89 -10.34
N TYR A 56 50.68 10.97 -10.87
CA TYR A 56 49.23 11.02 -10.70
C TYR A 56 48.59 9.63 -10.60
N ARG A 57 47.53 9.53 -9.79
CA ARG A 57 46.60 8.39 -9.75
C ARG A 57 45.27 8.81 -10.38
N THR A 58 44.80 8.09 -11.38
CA THR A 58 43.57 8.39 -12.11
C THR A 58 42.51 7.35 -11.84
N GLU A 59 41.31 7.79 -11.46
CA GLU A 59 40.17 6.95 -11.14
C GLU A 59 38.94 7.39 -11.95
N CYS A 60 38.10 6.43 -12.30
CA CYS A 60 36.94 6.66 -13.14
C CYS A 60 35.66 6.09 -12.53
N CYS A 61 34.54 6.75 -12.82
CA CYS A 61 33.22 6.35 -12.35
C CYS A 61 32.14 6.73 -13.36
N SER A 62 30.99 6.04 -13.30
CA SER A 62 29.92 6.10 -14.31
C SER A 62 28.57 6.55 -13.75
N SER A 63 28.56 7.34 -12.66
CA SER A 63 27.34 7.89 -12.05
C SER A 63 27.29 9.42 -12.17
N PHE A 64 26.10 10.01 -12.10
CA PHE A 64 25.93 11.48 -12.13
C PHE A 64 26.77 12.16 -11.05
N PHE A 65 27.70 13.03 -11.48
CA PHE A 65 28.60 13.79 -10.61
C PHE A 65 29.43 12.94 -9.62
N CYS A 66 29.74 11.70 -9.98
CA CYS A 66 30.47 10.78 -9.09
C CYS A 66 31.89 11.23 -8.71
N ASN A 67 32.51 12.13 -9.49
CA ASN A 67 33.84 12.66 -9.24
C ASN A 67 33.89 13.87 -8.28
N ILE A 68 32.78 14.24 -7.62
CA ILE A 68 32.74 15.31 -6.62
C ILE A 68 33.25 14.84 -5.24
N ASN A 69 32.93 13.61 -4.84
CA ASN A 69 33.11 13.15 -3.45
C ASN A 69 34.46 12.46 -3.16
N TYR A 70 35.41 12.48 -4.09
CA TYR A 70 36.68 11.78 -3.89
C TYR A 70 37.57 12.40 -2.78
N GLN A 71 37.33 13.67 -2.43
CA GLN A 71 38.04 14.33 -1.33
C GLN A 71 37.72 13.75 0.06
N LEU A 72 36.59 13.05 0.24
CA LEU A 72 36.11 12.56 1.54
C LEU A 72 36.63 11.16 1.92
N LEU A 73 37.32 10.45 1.02
CA LEU A 73 37.80 9.09 1.28
C LEU A 73 39.22 9.03 1.91
N ASN A 74 39.96 10.14 1.95
CA ASN A 74 41.36 10.16 2.42
C ASN A 74 41.59 10.72 3.84
N GLU A 75 40.55 11.11 4.58
CA GLU A 75 40.72 11.60 5.97
C GLU A 75 40.69 10.50 7.05
N SER A 76 40.57 9.22 6.67
CA SER A 76 40.52 8.11 7.63
C SER A 76 41.88 7.48 7.96
N SER A 77 42.99 7.99 7.42
CA SER A 77 44.31 7.34 7.57
C SER A 77 45.41 8.31 7.98
N THR A 78 45.31 8.85 9.18
CA THR A 78 46.45 9.47 9.89
C THR A 78 46.35 9.22 11.39
N SER A 79 46.96 8.13 11.88
CA SER A 79 47.69 8.17 13.16
C SER A 79 48.50 6.89 13.41
N SER A 80 49.75 7.14 13.81
CA SER A 80 50.70 6.29 14.53
C SER A 80 51.31 5.05 13.86
N THR A 81 52.51 5.27 13.32
CA THR A 81 53.78 4.68 13.77
C THR A 81 53.77 3.20 14.15
N SER A 82 54.45 2.36 13.35
CA SER A 82 55.11 1.17 13.88
C SER A 82 56.42 0.89 13.16
N THR A 83 57.43 0.78 14.00
CA THR A 83 58.78 0.29 13.78
C THR A 83 58.78 -1.07 13.08
N ILE A 84 59.78 -1.24 12.21
CA ILE A 84 60.12 -2.46 11.48
C ILE A 84 60.13 -3.67 12.43
N LYS A 85 59.29 -4.67 12.15
CA LYS A 85 59.45 -6.03 12.66
C LYS A 85 59.35 -7.02 11.50
N SER A 86 60.35 -7.90 11.48
CA SER A 86 60.70 -8.88 10.47
C SER A 86 59.58 -9.86 10.14
N ILE A 87 59.59 -10.23 8.86
CA ILE A 87 58.88 -11.33 8.20
C ILE A 87 58.71 -12.57 9.10
N SER A 88 57.46 -12.96 9.32
CA SER A 88 57.05 -14.34 9.53
C SER A 88 55.87 -14.63 8.61
N ILE A 89 56.06 -15.58 7.69
CA ILE A 89 55.01 -16.16 6.86
C ILE A 89 54.16 -16.99 7.83
N GLU A 90 53.04 -16.44 8.29
CA GLU A 90 52.01 -17.18 9.04
C GLU A 90 50.75 -17.31 8.19
N SER A 91 50.25 -18.54 8.16
CA SER A 91 49.18 -19.11 7.35
C SER A 91 47.93 -18.24 7.22
N ASN A 92 47.47 -18.09 5.97
CA ASN A 92 46.29 -17.35 5.53
C ASN A 92 44.93 -17.99 5.93
N ASP A 93 44.93 -18.94 6.88
CA ASP A 93 43.75 -19.75 7.19
C ASP A 93 42.75 -19.02 8.12
N THR A 94 43.17 -18.02 8.89
CA THR A 94 42.28 -17.30 9.84
C THR A 94 41.38 -16.25 9.17
N ASN A 95 41.76 -15.76 7.98
CA ASN A 95 41.01 -14.77 7.21
C ASN A 95 39.84 -15.39 6.41
N PHE A 96 39.94 -16.68 6.06
CA PHE A 96 38.88 -17.38 5.32
C PHE A 96 37.67 -17.70 6.21
N PHE A 97 37.91 -18.20 7.42
CA PHE A 97 36.81 -18.47 8.36
C PHE A 97 36.08 -17.20 8.77
N SER A 98 36.81 -16.10 8.97
CA SER A 98 36.23 -14.80 9.35
C SER A 98 35.33 -14.22 8.26
N THR A 99 35.69 -14.36 6.98
CA THR A 99 34.88 -13.88 5.85
C THR A 99 33.61 -14.74 5.64
N ILE A 100 33.71 -16.05 5.84
CA ILE A 100 32.53 -16.95 5.80
C ILE A 100 31.53 -16.60 6.90
N ILE A 101 32.00 -16.29 8.11
CA ILE A 101 31.12 -15.89 9.23
C ILE A 101 30.39 -14.58 8.91
N ILE A 102 31.07 -13.59 8.31
CA ILE A 102 30.45 -12.31 7.94
C ILE A 102 29.38 -12.52 6.84
N ILE A 103 29.68 -13.30 5.81
CA ILE A 103 28.70 -13.60 4.74
C ILE A 103 27.52 -14.40 5.31
N GLY A 104 27.78 -15.36 6.20
CA GLY A 104 26.75 -16.15 6.87
C GLY A 104 25.81 -15.30 7.73
N THR A 105 26.34 -14.32 8.46
CA THR A 105 25.53 -13.39 9.28
C THR A 105 24.68 -12.46 8.41
N ILE A 106 25.23 -11.92 7.32
CA ILE A 106 24.46 -11.12 6.35
C ILE A 106 23.34 -11.95 5.71
N PHE A 107 23.64 -13.18 5.28
CA PHE A 107 22.63 -14.08 4.73
C PHE A 107 21.55 -14.40 5.75
N ALA A 108 21.92 -14.72 7.00
CA ALA A 108 20.96 -14.95 8.08
C ALA A 108 20.05 -13.74 8.34
N LEU A 109 20.59 -12.52 8.29
CA LEU A 109 19.80 -11.29 8.43
C LEU A 109 18.83 -11.09 7.27
N ILE A 110 19.25 -11.33 6.02
CA ILE A 110 18.38 -11.27 4.84
C ILE A 110 17.25 -12.29 4.96
N LEU A 111 17.57 -13.51 5.37
CA LEU A 111 16.58 -14.57 5.57
C LEU A 111 15.61 -14.21 6.69
N LEU A 112 16.11 -13.60 7.77
CA LEU A 112 15.27 -13.10 8.87
C LEU A 112 14.34 -11.99 8.39
N VAL A 113 14.80 -11.03 7.57
CA VAL A 113 13.96 -9.99 6.99
C VAL A 113 12.92 -10.58 6.04
N ILE A 114 13.29 -11.56 5.22
CA ILE A 114 12.37 -12.28 4.34
C ILE A 114 11.33 -13.03 5.16
N ILE A 115 11.73 -13.71 6.24
CA ILE A 115 10.83 -14.40 7.17
C ILE A 115 9.91 -13.38 7.83
N ILE A 116 10.40 -12.25 8.33
CA ILE A 116 9.57 -11.18 8.90
C ILE A 116 8.61 -10.64 7.85
N TYR A 117 9.04 -10.41 6.61
CA TYR A 117 8.17 -9.99 5.51
C TYR A 117 7.08 -11.02 5.24
N TYR A 118 7.44 -12.31 5.16
CA TYR A 118 6.47 -13.40 5.00
C TYR A 118 5.59 -13.59 6.23
N LEU A 119 6.07 -13.34 7.44
CA LEU A 119 5.28 -13.38 8.67
C LEU A 119 4.37 -12.17 8.80
N TYR A 120 4.77 -11.01 8.29
CA TYR A 120 3.94 -9.81 8.19
C TYR A 120 2.86 -10.01 7.12
N LYS A 121 3.23 -10.50 5.93
CA LYS A 121 2.30 -10.87 4.86
C LYS A 121 1.40 -12.02 5.28
N ARG A 122 1.94 -13.01 6.00
CA ARG A 122 1.18 -14.13 6.57
C ARG A 122 0.27 -13.59 7.65
N LYS A 123 0.70 -12.84 8.66
CA LYS A 123 -0.17 -12.17 9.65
C LYS A 123 -1.18 -11.26 9.00
N PHE A 124 -0.90 -10.59 7.89
CA PHE A 124 -1.90 -9.82 7.15
C PHE A 124 -2.94 -10.75 6.50
N LYS A 125 -2.50 -11.88 5.93
CA LYS A 125 -3.35 -12.94 5.35
C LYS A 125 -4.07 -13.83 6.39
N THR A 126 -3.49 -14.07 7.56
CA THR A 126 -4.07 -14.79 8.71
C THR A 126 -4.85 -13.85 9.62
N PHE A 127 -4.58 -12.56 9.70
CA PHE A 127 -5.54 -11.61 10.29
C PHE A 127 -6.85 -11.63 9.49
N TRP A 128 -6.74 -11.76 8.16
CA TRP A 128 -7.87 -12.05 7.27
C TRP A 128 -8.50 -13.45 7.43
N SER A 129 -7.73 -14.49 7.82
CA SER A 129 -8.19 -15.90 7.89
C SER A 129 -8.42 -16.46 9.31
N THR A 130 -7.92 -15.83 10.36
CA THR A 130 -7.89 -16.32 11.74
C THR A 130 -8.88 -15.57 12.65
N SER A 131 -9.50 -14.49 12.17
CA SER A 131 -10.89 -14.16 12.59
C SER A 131 -11.93 -15.13 11.98
N PHE A 132 -11.48 -16.10 11.16
CA PHE A 132 -12.33 -17.11 10.52
C PHE A 132 -12.09 -18.55 11.01
N LYS A 133 -11.38 -18.74 12.14
CA LYS A 133 -11.19 -20.07 12.73
C LYS A 133 -11.02 -20.00 14.25
N SER A 134 -12.14 -19.81 14.95
CA SER A 134 -12.29 -20.39 16.29
C SER A 134 -13.52 -21.30 16.30
N ASN A 135 -13.24 -22.57 16.55
CA ASN A 135 -14.11 -23.69 16.92
C ASN A 135 -15.06 -24.26 15.85
N SER A 136 -14.49 -25.29 15.22
CA SER A 136 -15.11 -26.46 14.59
C SER A 136 -16.54 -26.80 15.04
N PHE A 137 -17.45 -26.84 14.07
CA PHE A 137 -18.33 -28.00 13.91
C PHE A 137 -18.12 -28.53 12.49
N THR A 138 -17.74 -29.79 12.41
CA THR A 138 -17.49 -30.57 11.20
C THR A 138 -18.84 -30.97 10.59
N ASP A 139 -19.13 -30.53 9.37
CA ASP A 139 -19.42 -31.40 8.22
C ASP A 139 -19.82 -30.55 6.99
N ASP A 140 -19.77 -31.18 5.82
CA ASP A 140 -20.16 -30.66 4.50
C ASP A 140 -19.23 -29.68 3.79
N LYS A 141 -18.00 -30.14 3.54
CA LYS A 141 -17.14 -29.58 2.48
C LYS A 141 -17.38 -30.16 1.07
N ASN A 142 -18.23 -31.17 0.92
CA ASN A 142 -18.40 -31.88 -0.36
C ASN A 142 -19.64 -31.45 -1.17
N SER A 143 -20.45 -30.49 -0.71
CA SER A 143 -21.66 -30.04 -1.41
C SER A 143 -21.50 -28.69 -2.16
N PHE A 144 -20.44 -27.93 -1.89
CA PHE A 144 -20.31 -26.55 -2.38
C PHE A 144 -19.63 -26.41 -3.75
N GLU A 145 -18.97 -27.46 -4.25
CA GLU A 145 -18.18 -27.38 -5.49
C GLU A 145 -19.02 -27.64 -6.77
N SER A 146 -20.26 -28.13 -6.64
CA SER A 146 -21.16 -28.39 -7.78
C SER A 146 -22.02 -27.19 -8.21
N HIS A 147 -22.17 -26.16 -7.35
CA HIS A 147 -23.04 -25.01 -7.63
C HIS A 147 -22.34 -23.77 -8.18
N ILE A 148 -21.01 -23.65 -8.05
CA ILE A 148 -20.26 -22.48 -8.54
C ILE A 148 -19.95 -22.54 -10.05
N LYS A 149 -20.02 -23.71 -10.68
CA LYS A 149 -19.69 -23.87 -12.11
C LYS A 149 -20.80 -23.46 -13.08
N LYS A 150 -22.00 -23.06 -12.61
CA LYS A 150 -23.17 -22.80 -13.47
C LYS A 150 -23.63 -21.34 -13.57
N LYS A 151 -22.85 -20.37 -13.08
CA LYS A 151 -23.24 -18.94 -13.15
C LYS A 151 -22.17 -17.97 -13.66
N SER A 152 -21.25 -18.47 -14.50
CA SER A 152 -20.28 -17.65 -15.23
C SER A 152 -20.42 -17.89 -16.74
N SER A 153 -21.54 -17.48 -17.32
CA SER A 153 -21.70 -17.30 -18.78
C SER A 153 -23.11 -16.81 -19.10
N ILE A 154 -23.45 -15.57 -18.76
CA ILE A 154 -24.48 -14.83 -19.53
C ILE A 154 -23.94 -13.42 -19.77
N LEU A 155 -23.29 -13.32 -20.92
CA LEU A 155 -23.06 -12.12 -21.71
C LEU A 155 -24.40 -11.41 -21.96
N PHE A 156 -24.46 -10.10 -21.81
CA PHE A 156 -25.59 -9.28 -22.28
C PHE A 156 -25.71 -9.36 -23.81
N PRO A 157 -26.93 -9.55 -24.36
CA PRO A 157 -27.29 -8.92 -25.62
C PRO A 157 -28.40 -7.90 -25.40
N ILE A 158 -28.18 -6.74 -26.01
CA ILE A 158 -29.14 -5.68 -26.28
C ILE A 158 -30.19 -6.24 -27.24
N ASP A 159 -31.47 -6.12 -26.92
CA ASP A 159 -32.54 -6.08 -27.93
C ASP A 159 -33.53 -4.95 -27.61
N HIS A 160 -33.59 -4.02 -28.54
CA HIS A 160 -34.60 -2.97 -28.69
C HIS A 160 -35.96 -3.59 -29.04
N HIS A 161 -37.03 -3.15 -28.36
CA HIS A 161 -38.35 -2.76 -28.91
C HIS A 161 -39.36 -2.64 -27.75
N SER A 162 -39.64 -1.42 -27.30
CA SER A 162 -40.91 -0.71 -27.53
C SER A 162 -42.14 -1.45 -26.99
N ASP A 163 -42.66 -1.04 -25.83
CA ASP A 163 -43.84 -0.17 -25.82
C ASP A 163 -44.27 0.24 -24.40
N THR A 164 -44.64 1.51 -24.33
CA THR A 164 -45.27 2.24 -23.25
C THR A 164 -46.43 1.50 -22.58
N ILE A 165 -46.46 1.42 -21.24
CA ILE A 165 -47.72 1.28 -20.51
C ILE A 165 -47.78 2.27 -19.34
N SER A 166 -48.69 3.22 -19.55
CA SER A 166 -49.25 4.22 -18.65
C SER A 166 -49.87 3.62 -17.38
N TRP A 167 -49.75 4.36 -16.29
CA TRP A 167 -50.46 4.14 -15.04
C TRP A 167 -51.98 4.34 -15.25
N LYS A 168 -52.78 3.30 -15.03
CA LYS A 168 -54.22 3.42 -14.80
C LYS A 168 -54.64 2.56 -13.62
N SER A 169 -55.28 3.22 -12.68
CA SER A 169 -56.05 2.71 -11.57
C SER A 169 -57.32 1.99 -12.06
N ASN A 170 -57.61 0.80 -11.53
CA ASN A 170 -58.83 0.52 -10.78
C ASN A 170 -58.87 -0.91 -10.23
N SER A 171 -59.49 -0.98 -9.05
CA SER A 171 -59.89 -2.12 -8.21
C SER A 171 -60.21 -3.44 -8.92
N SER A 172 -59.65 -4.53 -8.39
CA SER A 172 -60.44 -5.70 -7.92
C SER A 172 -59.50 -6.76 -7.34
N ASP A 173 -59.75 -7.06 -6.06
CA ASP A 173 -59.43 -8.28 -5.29
C ASP A 173 -58.53 -9.34 -5.97
N ASN A 174 -57.31 -9.45 -5.46
CA ASN A 174 -56.64 -10.72 -5.18
C ASN A 174 -55.55 -10.46 -4.14
N HIS A 175 -55.77 -10.94 -2.92
CA HIS A 175 -54.84 -10.90 -1.80
C HIS A 175 -53.49 -11.55 -2.17
N HIS A 176 -52.55 -10.75 -2.65
CA HIS A 176 -51.13 -11.02 -2.49
C HIS A 176 -50.56 -9.95 -1.57
N GLN A 177 -50.60 -10.29 -0.30
CA GLN A 177 -49.93 -9.57 0.78
C GLN A 177 -48.45 -9.43 0.39
N ILE A 178 -48.04 -8.23 -0.05
CA ILE A 178 -46.62 -7.86 -0.09
C ILE A 178 -46.21 -7.89 1.37
N VAL A 179 -45.56 -8.99 1.77
CA VAL A 179 -44.99 -9.14 3.10
C VAL A 179 -43.99 -7.99 3.23
N PRO A 180 -44.22 -7.02 4.13
CA PRO A 180 -43.21 -6.01 4.44
C PRO A 180 -41.92 -6.76 4.76
N LEU A 181 -40.76 -6.26 4.34
CA LEU A 181 -39.46 -6.84 4.73
C LEU A 181 -39.48 -7.00 6.24
N GLU A 182 -39.81 -8.21 6.67
CA GLU A 182 -40.04 -8.52 8.04
C GLU A 182 -38.70 -8.25 8.68
N THR A 183 -38.73 -7.44 9.74
CA THR A 183 -37.66 -7.29 10.71
C THR A 183 -37.46 -8.67 11.36
N ARG A 184 -37.01 -9.63 10.57
CA ARG A 184 -36.62 -10.95 11.01
C ARG A 184 -35.33 -10.65 11.77
N ARG A 185 -35.48 -10.48 13.09
CA ARG A 185 -34.39 -10.64 14.05
C ARG A 185 -33.91 -12.08 13.92
N VAL A 186 -33.19 -12.36 12.84
CA VAL A 186 -32.23 -13.43 12.85
C VAL A 186 -31.23 -12.94 13.88
N ASN A 187 -31.27 -13.51 15.08
CA ASN A 187 -30.28 -13.30 16.12
C ASN A 187 -28.93 -13.82 15.61
N LYS A 188 -28.36 -13.17 14.59
CA LYS A 188 -26.98 -13.34 14.21
C LYS A 188 -26.21 -12.58 15.27
N GLU A 189 -25.77 -13.30 16.28
CA GLU A 189 -24.91 -12.75 17.32
C GLU A 189 -23.73 -12.04 16.66
N ILE A 190 -23.57 -10.76 17.00
CA ILE A 190 -22.50 -9.93 16.48
C ILE A 190 -21.25 -10.22 17.31
N THR A 191 -20.22 -10.75 16.66
CA THR A 191 -18.90 -10.87 17.28
C THR A 191 -18.09 -9.62 16.97
N PHE A 192 -17.83 -8.79 17.98
CA PHE A 192 -16.99 -7.61 17.82
C PHE A 192 -15.51 -7.96 17.82
N LEU A 193 -14.78 -7.44 16.84
CA LEU A 193 -13.36 -7.62 16.66
C LEU A 193 -12.65 -6.32 17.08
N GLU A 194 -11.93 -5.67 16.16
CA GLU A 194 -11.16 -4.45 16.43
C GLU A 194 -11.98 -3.16 16.36
N GLN A 195 -11.45 -2.09 16.97
CA GLN A 195 -11.96 -0.73 16.77
C GLN A 195 -11.30 -0.13 15.53
N LEU A 196 -12.13 0.22 14.53
CA LEU A 196 -11.69 0.81 13.26
C LEU A 196 -11.47 2.32 13.37
N GLY A 197 -12.23 2.98 14.25
CA GLY A 197 -12.11 4.42 14.47
C GLY A 197 -13.03 4.91 15.58
N GLN A 198 -12.78 6.13 16.05
CA GLN A 198 -13.59 6.78 17.08
C GLN A 198 -13.80 8.24 16.71
N GLY A 199 -15.07 8.62 16.57
CA GLY A 199 -15.49 10.00 16.41
C GLY A 199 -15.99 10.59 17.73
N ARG A 200 -16.55 11.80 17.65
CA ARG A 200 -17.10 12.52 18.82
C ARG A 200 -18.32 11.83 19.45
N HIS A 201 -19.20 11.29 18.61
CA HIS A 201 -20.52 10.78 19.03
C HIS A 201 -20.66 9.27 18.91
N ALA A 202 -19.73 8.62 18.21
CA ALA A 202 -19.80 7.20 17.91
C ALA A 202 -18.41 6.61 17.73
N ARG A 203 -18.30 5.30 17.96
CA ARG A 203 -17.12 4.50 17.64
C ARG A 203 -17.47 3.47 16.57
N VAL A 204 -16.54 3.19 15.68
CA VAL A 204 -16.70 2.21 14.61
C VAL A 204 -15.89 0.97 14.97
N ARG A 205 -16.53 -0.19 14.95
CA ARG A 205 -15.89 -1.49 15.20
C ARG A 205 -16.05 -2.41 14.00
N LEU A 206 -15.06 -3.23 13.75
CA LEU A 206 -15.21 -4.38 12.87
C LEU A 206 -16.04 -5.43 13.62
N GLY A 207 -17.09 -5.93 13.00
CA GLY A 207 -17.90 -7.02 13.53
C GLY A 207 -18.03 -8.15 12.52
N LEU A 208 -18.20 -9.37 13.04
CA LEU A 208 -18.57 -10.54 12.26
C LEU A 208 -20.04 -10.85 12.54
N ILE A 209 -20.86 -10.81 11.48
CA ILE A 209 -22.29 -11.14 11.55
C ILE A 209 -22.51 -12.38 10.68
N GLY A 210 -22.69 -13.53 11.34
CA GLY A 210 -22.59 -14.83 10.65
C GLY A 210 -21.17 -15.06 10.14
N GLN A 211 -20.99 -15.08 8.81
CA GLN A 211 -19.67 -15.25 8.16
C GLN A 211 -19.31 -14.03 7.31
N GLN A 212 -19.74 -12.84 7.71
CA GLN A 212 -19.59 -11.63 6.92
C GLN A 212 -19.04 -10.51 7.79
N TYR A 213 -17.93 -9.92 7.37
CA TYR A 213 -17.35 -8.75 8.04
C TYR A 213 -18.20 -7.51 7.76
N ARG A 214 -18.45 -6.72 8.80
CA ARG A 214 -19.25 -5.49 8.76
C ARG A 214 -18.59 -4.40 9.57
N ALA A 215 -18.72 -3.16 9.10
CA ALA A 215 -18.34 -1.98 9.88
C ALA A 215 -19.57 -1.58 10.71
N ILE A 216 -19.43 -1.59 12.03
CA ILE A 216 -20.52 -1.35 12.97
C ILE A 216 -20.25 -0.04 13.69
N LYS A 217 -21.09 0.96 13.41
CA LYS A 217 -21.02 2.27 14.06
C LYS A 217 -21.91 2.24 15.30
N MET A 218 -21.30 2.33 16.47
CA MET A 218 -21.95 2.24 17.77
C MET A 218 -22.08 3.63 18.40
N TYR A 219 -23.30 3.98 18.78
CA TYR A 219 -23.66 5.20 19.51
C TYR A 219 -24.05 4.83 20.92
N GLU A 220 -23.51 5.54 21.90
CA GLU A 220 -24.06 5.48 23.25
C GLU A 220 -25.51 5.99 23.25
N THR A 221 -26.33 5.50 24.17
CA THR A 221 -27.75 5.87 24.28
C THR A 221 -27.98 7.39 24.42
N ARG A 222 -27.04 8.12 25.04
CA ARG A 222 -27.10 9.61 25.12
C ARG A 222 -27.03 10.32 23.77
N PHE A 223 -26.55 9.66 22.71
CA PHE A 223 -26.44 10.18 21.35
C PHE A 223 -27.50 9.56 20.40
N GLN A 224 -28.66 9.19 20.95
CA GLN A 224 -29.76 8.61 20.17
C GLN A 224 -30.22 9.55 19.04
N ASN A 225 -30.25 10.86 19.26
CA ASN A 225 -30.68 11.82 18.25
C ASN A 225 -29.74 11.84 17.04
N GLU A 226 -28.43 11.72 17.27
CA GLU A 226 -27.42 11.60 16.23
C GLU A 226 -27.55 10.28 15.47
N PHE A 227 -27.81 9.19 16.18
CA PHE A 227 -28.10 7.88 15.59
C PHE A 227 -29.33 7.94 14.68
N GLU A 228 -30.46 8.48 15.16
CA GLU A 228 -31.71 8.54 14.39
C GLU A 228 -31.57 9.42 13.14
N ARG A 229 -30.84 10.54 13.25
CA ARG A 229 -30.58 11.41 12.10
C ARG A 229 -29.79 10.66 11.01
N GLU A 230 -28.75 9.94 11.41
CA GLU A 230 -27.91 9.21 10.45
C GLU A 230 -28.65 7.98 9.87
N ARG A 231 -29.41 7.28 10.70
CA ARG A 231 -30.28 6.18 10.29
C ARG A 231 -31.28 6.62 9.22
N ALA A 232 -31.99 7.72 9.46
CA ALA A 232 -33.00 8.24 8.54
C ALA A 232 -32.42 8.57 7.15
N ILE A 233 -31.17 9.02 7.08
CA ILE A 233 -30.47 9.21 5.81
C ILE A 233 -30.33 7.86 5.12
N PHE A 234 -29.65 6.90 5.74
CA PHE A 234 -29.32 5.61 5.09
C PHE A 234 -30.51 4.67 4.85
N GLU A 235 -31.62 4.82 5.57
CA GLU A 235 -32.87 4.08 5.30
C GLU A 235 -33.63 4.61 4.06
N THR A 236 -33.20 5.72 3.46
CA THR A 236 -33.82 6.23 2.23
C THR A 236 -33.43 5.34 1.04
N ASP A 237 -34.42 4.76 0.34
CA ASP A 237 -34.20 3.87 -0.81
C ASP A 237 -33.35 4.49 -1.92
N LEU A 238 -33.41 5.81 -2.06
CA LEU A 238 -32.72 6.56 -3.10
C LEU A 238 -31.19 6.64 -2.90
N ILE A 239 -30.63 6.28 -1.74
CA ILE A 239 -29.19 6.44 -1.44
C ILE A 239 -28.32 5.29 -1.98
N GLN A 240 -28.93 4.20 -2.43
CA GLN A 240 -28.18 3.02 -2.88
C GLN A 240 -27.43 3.28 -4.18
N HIS A 241 -26.09 3.26 -4.12
CA HIS A 241 -25.21 3.48 -5.28
C HIS A 241 -23.86 2.74 -5.07
N PRO A 242 -23.20 2.20 -6.12
CA PRO A 242 -21.91 1.52 -6.00
C PRO A 242 -20.76 2.39 -5.44
N ASN A 243 -20.89 3.71 -5.49
CA ASN A 243 -19.92 4.66 -4.93
C ASN A 243 -20.40 5.35 -3.64
N ILE A 244 -21.44 4.80 -3.02
CA ILE A 244 -21.91 5.21 -1.70
C ILE A 244 -21.82 4.00 -0.78
N LEU A 245 -21.46 4.24 0.48
CA LEU A 245 -21.30 3.18 1.46
C LEU A 245 -22.61 2.41 1.65
N ALA A 246 -22.61 1.10 1.41
CA ALA A 246 -23.80 0.29 1.54
C ALA A 246 -24.21 0.12 3.01
N PHE A 247 -25.49 0.38 3.27
CA PHE A 247 -26.13 0.21 4.57
C PHE A 247 -26.90 -1.11 4.61
N PHE A 248 -26.74 -1.86 5.70
CA PHE A 248 -27.39 -3.16 5.90
C PHE A 248 -28.51 -3.14 6.94
N GLY A 249 -28.59 -2.09 7.75
CA GLY A 249 -29.62 -1.95 8.77
C GLY A 249 -29.11 -1.39 10.08
N ALA A 250 -30.04 -1.17 11.00
CA ALA A 250 -29.80 -0.70 12.34
C ALA A 250 -30.20 -1.77 13.36
N ASP A 251 -29.53 -1.77 14.52
CA ASP A 251 -29.84 -2.69 15.61
C ASP A 251 -29.50 -2.06 16.97
N PHE A 252 -29.86 -2.74 18.06
CA PHE A 252 -29.60 -2.32 19.42
C PHE A 252 -28.72 -3.36 20.14
N PHE A 253 -27.67 -2.88 20.79
CA PHE A 253 -26.77 -3.70 21.59
C PHE A 253 -26.94 -3.40 23.07
N ALA A 254 -27.20 -4.43 23.87
CA ALA A 254 -27.24 -4.33 25.31
C ALA A 254 -26.48 -5.46 25.98
N LYS A 255 -25.49 -5.10 26.80
CA LYS A 255 -24.85 -5.95 27.81
C LYS A 255 -24.91 -5.25 29.15
N SER A 256 -24.64 -5.98 30.24
CA SER A 256 -24.66 -5.44 31.61
C SER A 256 -23.80 -4.19 31.81
N THR A 257 -22.76 -4.00 30.99
CA THR A 257 -21.82 -2.90 31.08
C THR A 257 -22.05 -1.79 30.05
N GLU A 258 -22.86 -2.02 29.01
CA GLU A 258 -22.97 -1.10 27.89
C GLU A 258 -24.27 -1.29 27.10
N THR A 259 -24.92 -0.16 26.80
CA THR A 259 -26.06 -0.10 25.87
C THR A 259 -25.73 0.86 24.74
N CYS A 260 -25.94 0.42 23.50
CA CYS A 260 -25.60 1.19 22.31
C CYS A 260 -26.63 0.98 21.20
N HIS A 261 -26.89 2.04 20.42
CA HIS A 261 -27.51 1.92 19.11
C HIS A 261 -26.45 1.62 18.05
N MET A 262 -26.77 0.79 17.06
CA MET A 262 -25.82 0.34 16.05
C MET A 262 -26.34 0.59 14.64
N LEU A 263 -25.47 1.09 13.76
CA LEU A 263 -25.67 1.08 12.31
C LEU A 263 -24.67 0.10 11.70
N ILE A 264 -25.16 -0.76 10.80
CA ILE A 264 -24.40 -1.84 10.18
C ILE A 264 -24.13 -1.47 8.72
N PHE A 265 -22.85 -1.38 8.36
CA PHE A 265 -22.39 -0.99 7.03
C PHE A 265 -21.50 -2.06 6.40
N GLU A 266 -21.31 -1.95 5.09
CA GLU A 266 -20.24 -2.65 4.39
C GLU A 266 -18.87 -2.35 5.01
N TRP A 267 -18.02 -3.36 5.09
CA TRP A 267 -16.64 -3.19 5.52
C TRP A 267 -15.70 -3.18 4.31
N HIS A 268 -14.89 -2.13 4.20
CA HIS A 268 -13.84 -2.01 3.19
C HIS A 268 -12.45 -2.22 3.81
N PRO A 269 -11.70 -3.27 3.40
CA PRO A 269 -10.40 -3.56 3.99
C PRO A 269 -9.32 -2.51 3.73
N CYS A 270 -9.42 -1.77 2.63
CA CYS A 270 -8.49 -0.69 2.30
C CYS A 270 -8.66 0.53 3.22
N GLY A 271 -9.73 0.59 4.01
CA GLY A 271 -10.02 1.70 4.91
C GLY A 271 -10.49 2.94 4.15
N THR A 272 -10.14 4.11 4.70
CA THR A 272 -10.54 5.40 4.10
C THR A 272 -9.61 5.79 2.95
N LEU A 273 -10.07 6.66 2.06
CA LEU A 273 -9.21 7.23 1.02
C LEU A 273 -8.00 7.97 1.63
N TYR A 274 -8.16 8.59 2.79
CA TYR A 274 -7.05 9.18 3.55
C TYR A 274 -5.97 8.15 3.89
N ASP A 275 -6.37 6.97 4.38
CA ASP A 275 -5.44 5.89 4.69
C ASP A 275 -4.69 5.37 3.46
N VAL A 276 -5.40 5.32 2.32
CA VAL A 276 -4.85 4.88 1.03
C VAL A 276 -3.84 5.90 0.50
N LEU A 277 -4.12 7.20 0.65
CA LEU A 277 -3.25 8.27 0.16
C LEU A 277 -2.02 8.52 1.04
N LYS A 278 -2.11 8.34 2.36
CA LYS A 278 -1.06 8.71 3.33
C LYS A 278 0.15 7.75 3.36
N GLU A 279 0.45 7.04 2.29
CA GLU A 279 1.59 6.10 2.12
C GLU A 279 1.72 4.93 3.13
N ASN A 280 0.96 4.91 4.23
CA ASN A 280 1.25 4.02 5.35
C ASN A 280 0.60 2.63 5.26
N LYS A 281 -0.55 2.45 4.60
CA LYS A 281 -1.23 1.14 4.55
C LYS A 281 -0.89 0.30 3.32
N THR A 282 -0.66 0.91 2.16
CA THR A 282 -0.50 0.18 0.89
C THR A 282 0.95 0.01 0.44
N LYS A 283 1.90 0.79 0.98
CA LYS A 283 3.33 0.81 0.56
C LYS A 283 3.53 0.87 -0.97
N GLN A 284 2.52 1.35 -1.69
CA GLN A 284 2.48 1.38 -3.15
C GLN A 284 2.19 2.81 -3.58
N PHE A 285 3.06 3.34 -4.43
CA PHE A 285 2.85 4.63 -5.06
C PHE A 285 1.57 4.59 -5.91
N ILE A 286 0.69 5.56 -5.70
CA ILE A 286 -0.56 5.68 -6.44
C ILE A 286 -0.22 6.22 -7.83
N THR A 287 -0.61 5.48 -8.86
CA THR A 287 -0.46 5.92 -10.25
C THR A 287 -1.48 6.99 -10.60
N ILE A 288 -1.18 7.84 -11.59
CA ILE A 288 -2.13 8.84 -12.11
C ILE A 288 -3.45 8.16 -12.54
N LYS A 289 -3.37 6.97 -13.15
CA LYS A 289 -4.54 6.20 -13.55
C LYS A 289 -5.44 5.84 -12.37
N GLN A 290 -4.87 5.37 -11.26
CA GLN A 290 -5.63 5.05 -10.04
C GLN A 290 -6.23 6.32 -9.41
N LEU A 291 -5.49 7.42 -9.38
CA LEU A 291 -5.99 8.69 -8.88
C LEU A 291 -7.21 9.18 -9.69
N LEU A 292 -7.16 9.06 -11.02
CA LEU A 292 -8.30 9.36 -11.88
C LEU A 292 -9.48 8.43 -11.62
N GLN A 293 -9.26 7.13 -11.44
CA GLN A 293 -10.32 6.18 -11.10
C GLN A 293 -11.00 6.53 -9.78
N TYR A 294 -10.24 6.88 -8.73
CA TYR A 294 -10.80 7.33 -7.46
C TYR A 294 -11.62 8.62 -7.65
N SER A 295 -11.08 9.57 -8.40
CA SER A 295 -11.76 10.86 -8.66
C SER A 295 -13.09 10.66 -9.38
N ILE A 296 -13.12 9.84 -10.43
CA ILE A 296 -14.35 9.52 -11.17
C ILE A 296 -15.39 8.87 -10.24
N SER A 297 -14.98 7.88 -9.44
CA SER A 297 -15.90 7.21 -8.50
C SER A 297 -16.48 8.16 -7.45
N LEU A 298 -15.70 9.12 -6.96
CA LEU A 298 -16.16 10.13 -6.01
C LEU A 298 -17.15 11.10 -6.67
N CYS A 299 -16.83 11.57 -7.87
CA CYS A 299 -17.72 12.46 -8.63
C CYS A 299 -19.05 11.78 -8.95
N ASP A 300 -19.03 10.50 -9.32
CA ASP A 300 -20.23 9.73 -9.66
C ASP A 300 -21.14 9.54 -8.44
N GLY A 301 -20.57 9.11 -7.30
CA GLY A 301 -21.31 9.02 -6.03
C GLY A 301 -21.88 10.37 -5.57
N LEU A 302 -21.13 11.46 -5.73
CA LEU A 302 -21.60 12.80 -5.37
C LEU A 302 -22.69 13.32 -6.32
N ALA A 303 -22.56 13.06 -7.62
CA ALA A 303 -23.57 13.39 -8.62
C ALA A 303 -24.89 12.68 -8.32
N HIS A 304 -24.83 11.40 -7.94
CA HIS A 304 -25.99 10.64 -7.48
C HIS A 304 -26.61 11.26 -6.22
N LEU A 305 -25.82 11.58 -5.19
CA LEU A 305 -26.35 12.26 -3.99
C LEU A 305 -27.04 13.59 -4.29
N HIS A 306 -26.53 14.34 -5.27
CA HIS A 306 -27.15 15.59 -5.70
C HIS A 306 -28.45 15.36 -6.45
N SER A 307 -28.55 14.34 -7.31
CA SER A 307 -29.79 14.07 -8.06
C SER A 307 -30.96 13.67 -7.14
N ILE A 308 -30.69 12.95 -6.05
CA ILE A 308 -31.70 12.58 -5.05
C ILE A 308 -32.36 13.82 -4.44
N LYS A 309 -31.58 14.86 -4.12
CA LYS A 309 -32.10 16.10 -3.52
C LYS A 309 -33.05 16.87 -4.43
N TYR A 310 -32.95 16.70 -5.75
CA TYR A 310 -33.78 17.41 -6.72
C TYR A 310 -34.93 16.54 -7.27
N GLY A 311 -35.07 15.29 -6.80
CA GLY A 311 -35.99 14.29 -7.33
C GLY A 311 -37.36 14.17 -6.66
N THR A 312 -37.76 15.08 -5.76
CA THR A 312 -39.10 15.10 -5.17
C THR A 312 -39.81 16.42 -5.48
N ASN A 313 -40.36 16.51 -6.67
CA ASN A 313 -41.51 17.34 -7.04
C ASN A 313 -42.45 16.49 -7.89
#